data_AF-A0AAD2GB67-F1
#
_entry.id   AF-A0AAD2GB67-F1
#
_cell.length_a   1.000
_cell.length_b   1.000
_cell.length_c   1.000
_cell.angle_alpha   90.00
_cell.angle_beta   90.00
_cell.angle_gamma   90.00
#
_symmetry.space_group_name_H-M   'P 1'
#
loop_
_entity.id
_entity.type
_entity.pdbx_description
1 polymer ?
#
loop_
_entity_poly.entity_id
_entity_poly.type
_entity_poly.pdbx_seq_one_letter_code
_entity_poly.pdbx_strand_id
1 'polypeptide(L)'
;MMATNPNSKTLVLSSFVVLLLLVNTASAVLEIPTDKFDHSASLTGVDDCALLSLVVDESGSMMFEQDFLANQVMPMLVSDYRVKNYDRIFVCSHGFGAAQNKETGFAFHGCVDAMTWSVPATTDELAEVMGSWRVLGGVEDPYLGILMGIENTPATISGHELTTTCGTMFKNMILLTDEDRDVFNANTITKADISTELANTGYVFNGIVNLDISSPPDQENFEALGFFPSDDTPGKFEFFVPEGSNLGTYSTIYKDEYLKYLDEGLEAGNSIEDYVSLAMDTKGAIYDLGMLRLEASEADYSTVFVNSLSDTQVREIENAESSGNLQTVTNFGDGGDKETSETETETSETETSKSETETSETETSETETSDTASNPSVLGDPHFKTWQNEHYEFHGQCDMVLVKDPNFAKGLGLDIHIRAKLVRYWSYIQSVAIRIGTDILELQGSADPEDYSFHYWINYEYQAEIDTLGGFPVKGHSKKVHSHKNSFEIDLSSAFGNDKGPKIIVSSFKEFLKVEFENASEEAFGNTAGLLGHFKTGATLARDGSTVLNDFTDLGQEWQVIPSDGHIFHESSTPQFPELCIEPEDPRGDRARRLAESSITEAEAEAVCSKLKDPLDQKDCVYDILATQDMDMVGAF
;
A
#
# COMPACT_ATOMS: atom_id res chain seq x y z
N MET A 1 65.95 50.28 -25.23
CA MET A 1 65.03 49.14 -25.46
C MET A 1 63.78 49.39 -24.63
N MET A 2 62.75 49.96 -25.23
CA MET A 2 61.37 50.00 -24.74
C MET A 2 60.54 50.63 -25.85
N ALA A 3 59.64 49.85 -26.42
CA ALA A 3 58.66 50.30 -27.41
C ALA A 3 57.26 49.92 -26.90
N THR A 4 56.34 50.83 -27.17
CA THR A 4 54.92 50.91 -26.83
C THR A 4 54.07 49.79 -27.43
N ASN A 5 53.01 49.34 -26.73
CA ASN A 5 51.62 49.31 -27.25
C ASN A 5 50.56 49.00 -26.16
N PRO A 6 49.37 49.65 -26.16
CA PRO A 6 48.23 49.33 -25.29
C PRO A 6 47.08 48.63 -26.04
N ASN A 7 46.29 47.80 -25.34
CA ASN A 7 44.91 47.36 -25.68
C ASN A 7 44.30 46.75 -24.39
N SER A 8 43.30 47.34 -23.71
CA SER A 8 41.88 47.54 -24.06
C SER A 8 41.01 46.27 -24.02
N LYS A 9 40.15 46.20 -22.98
CA LYS A 9 38.85 45.46 -22.86
C LYS A 9 39.00 43.94 -22.69
N THR A 10 38.30 43.24 -21.79
CA THR A 10 36.88 43.32 -21.41
C THR A 10 36.69 42.65 -20.04
N LEU A 11 36.06 43.33 -19.09
CA LEU A 11 35.68 42.77 -17.78
C LEU A 11 34.32 42.08 -17.96
N VAL A 12 34.28 40.75 -17.89
CA VAL A 12 33.03 39.98 -17.87
C VAL A 12 32.48 40.03 -16.46
N LEU A 13 31.51 40.93 -16.23
CA LEU A 13 30.60 40.83 -15.09
C LEU A 13 29.60 39.71 -15.40
N SER A 14 29.78 38.57 -14.75
CA SER A 14 28.78 37.52 -14.67
C SER A 14 27.71 37.96 -13.68
N SER A 15 26.53 38.32 -14.21
CA SER A 15 25.33 38.59 -13.43
C SER A 15 24.78 37.26 -12.89
N PHE A 16 24.92 37.02 -11.59
CA PHE A 16 24.11 36.05 -10.87
C PHE A 16 22.67 36.61 -10.78
N VAL A 17 21.83 36.20 -11.72
CA VAL A 17 20.37 36.28 -11.57
C VAL A 17 19.97 35.03 -10.79
N VAL A 18 19.81 35.18 -9.48
CA VAL A 18 19.09 34.22 -8.64
C VAL A 18 17.63 34.34 -9.04
N LEU A 19 17.20 33.50 -9.98
CA LEU A 19 15.78 33.32 -10.29
C LEU A 19 15.19 32.48 -9.16
N LEU A 20 14.68 33.17 -8.14
CA LEU A 20 13.83 32.57 -7.11
C LEU A 20 12.52 32.16 -7.80
N LEU A 21 12.46 30.95 -8.35
CA LEU A 21 11.21 30.30 -8.73
C LEU A 21 10.46 29.96 -7.44
N LEU A 22 9.72 30.94 -6.92
CA LEU A 22 8.57 30.66 -6.08
C LEU A 22 7.56 29.96 -6.99
N VAL A 23 7.62 28.63 -7.02
CA VAL A 23 6.52 27.82 -7.53
C VAL A 23 5.39 28.01 -6.53
N ASN A 24 4.56 29.04 -6.76
CA ASN A 24 3.21 29.04 -6.22
C ASN A 24 2.48 27.91 -6.94
N THR A 25 2.49 26.70 -6.37
CA THR A 25 1.48 25.69 -6.67
C THR A 25 0.16 26.21 -6.10
N ALA A 26 -0.44 27.18 -6.77
CA ALA A 26 -1.86 27.45 -6.54
C ALA A 26 -2.58 26.18 -6.99
N SER A 27 -3.08 25.38 -6.05
CA SER A 27 -3.99 24.28 -6.33
C SER A 27 -5.10 24.85 -7.21
N ALA A 28 -5.08 24.50 -8.48
CA ALA A 28 -6.04 25.01 -9.44
C ALA A 28 -7.37 24.30 -9.14
N VAL A 29 -8.30 25.02 -8.52
CA VAL A 29 -9.69 24.55 -8.42
C VAL A 29 -10.19 24.34 -9.84
N LEU A 30 -10.60 23.12 -10.17
CA LEU A 30 -11.18 22.81 -11.47
C LEU A 30 -12.53 23.52 -11.61
N GLU A 31 -12.83 23.97 -12.82
CA GLU A 31 -14.15 24.55 -13.10
C GLU A 31 -15.22 23.46 -12.97
N ILE A 32 -16.37 23.84 -12.41
CA ILE A 32 -17.54 22.95 -12.31
C ILE A 32 -17.90 22.45 -13.71
N PRO A 33 -18.09 21.13 -13.92
CA PRO A 33 -18.43 20.56 -15.22
C PRO A 33 -19.69 21.22 -15.81
N THR A 34 -19.60 21.62 -17.07
CA THR A 34 -20.76 22.17 -17.79
C THR A 34 -21.69 21.06 -18.32
N ASP A 35 -21.13 19.89 -18.60
CA ASP A 35 -21.83 18.67 -19.00
C ASP A 35 -22.07 17.80 -17.76
N LYS A 36 -23.30 17.83 -17.25
CA LYS A 36 -23.70 17.09 -16.04
C LYS A 36 -24.33 15.76 -16.41
N PHE A 37 -24.04 14.71 -15.65
CA PHE A 37 -24.64 13.40 -15.82
C PHE A 37 -26.14 13.45 -15.50
N ASP A 38 -26.97 13.03 -16.46
CA ASP A 38 -28.41 12.85 -16.22
C ASP A 38 -28.63 11.51 -15.55
N HIS A 39 -28.72 11.50 -14.21
CA HIS A 39 -28.94 10.29 -13.43
C HIS A 39 -30.26 9.56 -13.77
N SER A 40 -31.20 10.24 -14.45
CA SER A 40 -32.47 9.66 -14.91
C SER A 40 -32.39 9.04 -16.31
N ALA A 41 -31.31 9.30 -17.05
CA ALA A 41 -31.11 8.74 -18.37
C ALA A 41 -30.90 7.22 -18.30
N SER A 42 -31.42 6.51 -19.29
CA SER A 42 -31.16 5.08 -19.43
C SER A 42 -29.73 4.84 -19.88
N LEU A 43 -29.07 3.89 -19.22
CA LEU A 43 -27.78 3.35 -19.63
C LEU A 43 -27.98 2.47 -20.88
N THR A 44 -27.17 2.69 -21.91
CA THR A 44 -27.29 2.05 -23.23
C THR A 44 -26.00 1.40 -23.70
N GLY A 45 -24.94 1.52 -22.91
CA GLY A 45 -23.66 0.87 -23.16
C GLY A 45 -23.67 -0.61 -22.82
N VAL A 46 -22.47 -1.16 -22.70
CA VAL A 46 -22.24 -2.59 -22.45
C VAL A 46 -21.34 -2.85 -21.25
N ASP A 47 -20.61 -1.83 -20.78
CA ASP A 47 -19.66 -1.97 -19.68
C ASP A 47 -20.42 -2.05 -18.35
N ASP A 48 -20.00 -2.94 -17.46
CA ASP A 48 -20.39 -2.92 -16.06
C ASP A 48 -19.54 -1.87 -15.35
N CYS A 49 -20.17 -0.79 -14.88
CA CYS A 49 -19.49 0.37 -14.33
C CYS A 49 -19.71 0.52 -12.82
N ALA A 50 -18.72 1.06 -12.13
CA ALA A 50 -18.87 1.64 -10.79
C ALA A 50 -18.62 3.15 -10.84
N LEU A 51 -19.41 3.93 -10.10
CA LEU A 51 -19.22 5.36 -9.90
C LEU A 51 -19.09 5.64 -8.41
N LEU A 52 -17.88 6.01 -7.97
CA LEU A 52 -17.54 6.36 -6.60
C LEU A 52 -17.48 7.88 -6.47
N SER A 53 -18.40 8.48 -5.72
CA SER A 53 -18.44 9.92 -5.45
C SER A 53 -17.98 10.20 -4.02
N LEU A 54 -16.79 10.80 -3.89
CA LEU A 54 -16.19 11.18 -2.62
C LEU A 54 -16.59 12.61 -2.28
N VAL A 55 -17.27 12.80 -1.17
CA VAL A 55 -17.68 14.11 -0.65
C VAL A 55 -16.89 14.33 0.65
N VAL A 56 -15.87 15.19 0.57
CA VAL A 56 -14.85 15.32 1.60
C VAL A 56 -14.90 16.71 2.21
N ASP A 57 -14.89 16.74 3.54
CA ASP A 57 -14.66 17.95 4.31
C ASP A 57 -13.21 18.43 4.11
N GLU A 58 -13.05 19.64 3.54
CA GLU A 58 -11.75 20.20 3.18
C GLU A 58 -11.08 20.94 4.35
N SER A 59 -11.68 20.91 5.53
CA SER A 59 -11.15 21.57 6.72
C SER A 59 -9.75 21.06 7.06
N GLY A 60 -8.92 21.94 7.62
CA GLY A 60 -7.55 21.59 8.00
C GLY A 60 -7.46 20.59 9.16
N SER A 61 -8.54 20.43 9.93
CA SER A 61 -8.68 19.41 10.99
C SER A 61 -8.81 18.00 10.41
N MET A 62 -9.30 17.88 9.18
CA MET A 62 -9.52 16.60 8.47
C MET A 62 -8.30 16.10 7.69
N MET A 63 -7.14 16.73 7.90
CA MET A 63 -5.93 16.48 7.14
C MET A 63 -5.50 15.01 7.14
N PHE A 64 -5.58 14.37 8.30
CA PHE A 64 -5.15 12.98 8.46
C PHE A 64 -6.11 12.03 7.73
N GLU A 65 -7.40 12.27 7.84
CA GLU A 65 -8.45 11.41 7.29
C GLU A 65 -8.55 11.56 5.78
N GLN A 66 -8.31 12.78 5.27
CA GLN A 66 -8.09 13.06 3.86
C GLN A 66 -6.92 12.21 3.32
N ASP A 67 -5.76 12.24 3.98
CA ASP A 67 -4.60 11.44 3.54
C ASP A 67 -4.87 9.94 3.64
N PHE A 68 -5.56 9.50 4.69
CA PHE A 68 -5.94 8.11 4.88
C PHE A 68 -6.88 7.62 3.78
N LEU A 69 -7.94 8.38 3.48
CA LEU A 69 -8.90 8.05 2.43
C LEU A 69 -8.20 7.98 1.06
N ALA A 70 -7.35 8.96 0.76
CA ALA A 70 -6.65 9.02 -0.52
C ALA A 70 -5.61 7.91 -0.70
N ASN A 71 -4.81 7.63 0.33
CA ASN A 71 -3.63 6.75 0.19
C ASN A 71 -3.88 5.30 0.62
N GLN A 72 -4.92 5.03 1.42
CA GLN A 72 -5.24 3.68 1.92
C GLN A 72 -6.54 3.16 1.33
N VAL A 73 -7.63 3.88 1.57
CA VAL A 73 -8.98 3.41 1.26
C VAL A 73 -9.20 3.31 -0.25
N MET A 74 -8.92 4.39 -0.99
CA MET A 74 -9.24 4.42 -2.42
C MET A 74 -8.47 3.41 -3.26
N PRO A 75 -7.14 3.21 -3.08
CA PRO A 75 -6.41 2.15 -3.77
C PRO A 75 -6.98 0.75 -3.50
N MET A 76 -7.35 0.45 -2.25
CA MET A 76 -7.93 -0.84 -1.88
C MET A 76 -9.32 -1.02 -2.48
N LEU A 77 -10.21 -0.02 -2.38
CA LEU A 77 -11.53 -0.07 -3.01
C LEU A 77 -11.41 -0.28 -4.51
N VAL A 78 -10.58 0.48 -5.22
CA VAL A 78 -10.39 0.29 -6.66
C VAL A 78 -9.87 -1.13 -6.98
N SER A 79 -8.94 -1.65 -6.17
CA SER A 79 -8.46 -3.03 -6.30
C SER A 79 -9.58 -4.05 -6.15
N ASP A 80 -10.44 -3.91 -5.14
CA ASP A 80 -11.52 -4.87 -4.87
C ASP A 80 -12.62 -4.83 -5.94
N TYR A 81 -12.93 -3.65 -6.48
CA TYR A 81 -13.82 -3.51 -7.62
C TYR A 81 -13.25 -4.16 -8.89
N ARG A 82 -11.93 -4.11 -9.10
CA ARG A 82 -11.28 -4.84 -10.21
C ARG A 82 -11.41 -6.36 -10.04
N VAL A 83 -11.28 -6.86 -8.82
CA VAL A 83 -11.48 -8.29 -8.50
C VAL A 83 -12.93 -8.72 -8.78
N LYS A 84 -13.89 -7.80 -8.64
CA LYS A 84 -15.31 -8.02 -9.01
C LYS A 84 -15.60 -7.92 -10.51
N ASN A 85 -14.59 -7.70 -11.34
CA ASN A 85 -14.68 -7.63 -12.81
C ASN A 85 -15.55 -6.48 -13.34
N TYR A 86 -15.56 -5.32 -12.66
CA TYR A 86 -16.07 -4.11 -13.30
C TYR A 86 -15.20 -3.73 -14.51
N ASP A 87 -15.84 -3.40 -15.62
CA ASP A 87 -15.15 -2.93 -16.83
C ASP A 87 -14.59 -1.52 -16.63
N ARG A 88 -15.28 -0.70 -15.81
CA ARG A 88 -14.98 0.70 -15.53
C ARG A 88 -15.19 1.06 -14.07
N ILE A 89 -14.30 1.86 -13.52
CA ILE A 89 -14.41 2.39 -12.15
C ILE A 89 -14.18 3.89 -12.20
N PHE A 90 -15.25 4.68 -12.22
CA PHE A 90 -15.17 6.12 -12.20
C PHE A 90 -15.08 6.63 -10.76
N VAL A 91 -14.06 7.42 -10.45
CA VAL A 91 -13.88 8.08 -9.16
C VAL A 91 -14.03 9.58 -9.36
N CYS A 92 -14.99 10.18 -8.67
CA CYS A 92 -15.21 11.61 -8.60
C CYS A 92 -14.95 12.11 -7.19
N SER A 93 -14.33 13.27 -7.05
CA SER A 93 -14.14 13.90 -5.74
C SER A 93 -14.64 15.33 -5.70
N HIS A 94 -15.24 15.64 -4.56
CA HIS A 94 -15.91 16.87 -4.24
C HIS A 94 -15.49 17.32 -2.84
N GLY A 95 -15.25 18.61 -2.69
CA GLY A 95 -14.91 19.25 -1.44
C GLY A 95 -16.04 20.12 -0.94
N PHE A 96 -16.17 20.23 0.38
CA PHE A 96 -16.94 21.29 1.01
C PHE A 96 -16.18 21.88 2.19
N GLY A 97 -16.52 23.09 2.62
CA GLY A 97 -15.71 23.86 3.55
C GLY A 97 -14.73 24.83 2.87
N ALA A 98 -14.63 24.82 1.53
CA ALA A 98 -13.81 25.77 0.78
C ALA A 98 -14.18 27.24 0.99
N ALA A 99 -13.28 28.01 1.62
CA ALA A 99 -13.32 29.47 1.63
C ALA A 99 -13.13 30.12 0.24
N GLN A 100 -12.78 29.33 -0.79
CA GLN A 100 -12.46 29.83 -2.13
C GLN A 100 -13.71 30.31 -2.88
N ASN A 101 -14.82 29.57 -2.81
CA ASN A 101 -16.11 30.02 -3.30
C ASN A 101 -17.03 30.36 -2.13
N LYS A 102 -16.89 31.58 -1.60
CA LYS A 102 -17.68 32.07 -0.46
C LYS A 102 -19.19 32.03 -0.68
N GLU A 103 -19.66 31.86 -1.91
CA GLU A 103 -21.10 31.77 -2.22
C GLU A 103 -21.66 30.36 -2.00
N THR A 104 -20.87 29.30 -2.26
CA THR A 104 -21.34 27.91 -2.19
C THR A 104 -20.60 27.03 -1.20
N GLY A 105 -19.38 27.39 -0.77
CA GLY A 105 -18.57 26.52 0.11
C GLY A 105 -18.24 25.15 -0.48
N PHE A 106 -18.33 25.00 -1.81
CA PHE A 106 -18.16 23.74 -2.54
C PHE A 106 -16.99 23.82 -3.53
N ALA A 107 -16.23 22.74 -3.65
CA ALA A 107 -15.15 22.54 -4.60
C ALA A 107 -15.37 21.26 -5.42
N PHE A 108 -15.08 21.31 -6.72
CA PHE A 108 -14.99 20.13 -7.57
C PHE A 108 -13.51 19.81 -7.80
N HIS A 109 -13.06 18.63 -7.37
CA HIS A 109 -11.65 18.25 -7.43
C HIS A 109 -11.30 17.51 -8.72
N GLY A 110 -12.26 16.82 -9.33
CA GLY A 110 -12.08 16.11 -10.58
C GLY A 110 -12.83 14.78 -10.62
N CYS A 111 -12.79 14.14 -11.79
CA CYS A 111 -13.22 12.76 -11.95
C CYS A 111 -12.26 12.03 -12.89
N VAL A 112 -12.01 10.74 -12.65
CA VAL A 112 -11.14 9.89 -13.46
C VAL A 112 -11.74 8.48 -13.60
N ASP A 113 -11.46 7.81 -14.71
CA ASP A 113 -11.59 6.36 -14.81
C ASP A 113 -10.39 5.69 -14.13
N ALA A 114 -10.56 5.25 -12.90
CA ALA A 114 -9.55 4.60 -12.09
C ALA A 114 -9.10 3.24 -12.64
N MET A 115 -9.70 2.72 -13.72
CA MET A 115 -9.12 1.59 -14.46
C MET A 115 -7.80 1.95 -15.15
N THR A 116 -7.53 3.25 -15.37
CA THR A 116 -6.24 3.71 -15.89
C THR A 116 -5.16 3.75 -14.83
N TRP A 117 -5.51 3.67 -13.55
CA TRP A 117 -4.53 3.70 -12.46
C TRP A 117 -3.65 2.44 -12.46
N SER A 118 -2.43 2.64 -12.01
CA SER A 118 -1.52 1.56 -11.64
C SER A 118 -2.11 0.74 -10.47
N VAL A 119 -1.64 -0.49 -10.28
CA VAL A 119 -2.00 -1.32 -9.11
C VAL A 119 -0.72 -1.66 -8.36
N PRO A 120 -0.47 -1.05 -7.19
CA PRO A 120 -1.26 0.02 -6.56
C PRO A 120 -1.19 1.35 -7.32
N ALA A 121 -2.17 2.24 -7.09
CA ALA A 121 -2.20 3.56 -7.71
C ALA A 121 -1.01 4.40 -7.24
N THR A 122 -0.43 5.18 -8.15
CA THR A 122 0.68 6.09 -7.84
C THR A 122 0.17 7.36 -7.15
N THR A 123 1.06 8.07 -6.44
CA THR A 123 0.72 9.35 -5.80
C THR A 123 0.21 10.38 -6.81
N ASP A 124 0.75 10.40 -8.04
CA ASP A 124 0.32 11.34 -9.09
C ASP A 124 -1.10 11.03 -9.58
N GLU A 125 -1.44 9.75 -9.76
CA GLU A 125 -2.78 9.29 -10.14
C GLU A 125 -3.82 9.62 -9.06
N LEU A 126 -3.46 9.45 -7.78
CA LEU A 126 -4.31 9.85 -6.66
C LEU A 126 -4.45 11.37 -6.58
N ALA A 127 -3.36 12.11 -6.78
CA ALA A 127 -3.35 13.57 -6.71
C ALA A 127 -4.24 14.24 -7.78
N GLU A 128 -4.49 13.58 -8.92
CA GLU A 128 -5.36 14.08 -9.99
C GLU A 128 -6.79 14.38 -9.49
N VAL A 129 -7.31 13.55 -8.58
CA VAL A 129 -8.68 13.66 -8.07
C VAL A 129 -8.71 14.02 -6.59
N MET A 130 -7.62 13.76 -5.84
CA MET A 130 -7.58 13.89 -4.38
C MET A 130 -6.55 14.89 -3.86
N GLY A 131 -5.69 15.44 -4.71
CA GLY A 131 -4.60 16.34 -4.32
C GLY A 131 -5.02 17.75 -3.90
N SER A 132 -6.32 18.05 -3.88
CA SER A 132 -6.85 19.40 -3.63
C SER A 132 -7.76 19.52 -2.39
N TRP A 133 -7.86 18.48 -1.57
CA TRP A 133 -8.79 18.41 -0.41
C TRP A 133 -8.49 19.37 0.74
N ARG A 134 -7.49 20.25 0.61
CA ARG A 134 -7.04 21.10 1.71
C ARG A 134 -7.27 22.55 1.39
N VAL A 135 -8.15 23.18 2.15
CA VAL A 135 -8.42 24.62 2.07
C VAL A 135 -8.44 25.24 3.47
N LEU A 136 -8.28 26.56 3.53
CA LEU A 136 -8.53 27.29 4.78
C LEU A 136 -10.04 27.29 5.02
N GLY A 137 -10.46 26.77 6.18
CA GLY A 137 -11.85 26.46 6.54
C GLY A 137 -12.88 27.55 6.26
N GLY A 138 -14.12 27.11 6.07
CA GLY A 138 -15.21 27.89 5.48
C GLY A 138 -16.57 27.52 6.07
N VAL A 139 -17.56 27.24 5.22
CA VAL A 139 -18.89 26.78 5.65
C VAL A 139 -18.94 25.29 5.41
N GLU A 140 -19.17 24.52 6.46
CA GLU A 140 -19.10 23.06 6.44
C GLU A 140 -20.53 22.47 6.53
N ASP A 141 -21.28 22.49 5.42
CA ASP A 141 -22.63 21.88 5.31
C ASP A 141 -22.58 20.59 4.46
N PRO A 142 -22.47 19.40 5.09
CA PRO A 142 -22.39 18.14 4.36
C PRO A 142 -23.59 17.85 3.44
N TYR A 143 -24.78 18.39 3.72
CA TYR A 143 -25.93 18.21 2.82
C TYR A 143 -25.73 18.91 1.49
N LEU A 144 -25.16 20.11 1.54
CA LEU A 144 -24.79 20.83 0.33
C LEU A 144 -23.69 20.07 -0.42
N GLY A 145 -22.70 19.54 0.30
CA GLY A 145 -21.66 18.68 -0.27
C GLY A 145 -22.23 17.48 -1.03
N ILE A 146 -23.15 16.73 -0.41
CA ILE A 146 -23.83 15.57 -1.01
C ILE A 146 -24.60 15.99 -2.28
N LEU A 147 -25.47 16.99 -2.17
CA LEU A 147 -26.29 17.43 -3.29
C LEU A 147 -25.43 17.90 -4.46
N MET A 148 -24.38 18.68 -4.17
CA MET A 148 -23.48 19.20 -5.19
C MET A 148 -22.60 18.10 -5.78
N GLY A 149 -22.22 17.06 -5.02
CA GLY A 149 -21.52 15.89 -5.57
C GLY A 149 -22.34 15.17 -6.62
N ILE A 150 -23.64 14.95 -6.34
CA ILE A 150 -24.60 14.39 -7.29
C ILE A 150 -24.75 15.31 -8.51
N GLU A 151 -25.13 16.56 -8.29
CA GLU A 151 -25.46 17.50 -9.38
C GLU A 151 -24.28 17.85 -10.29
N ASN A 152 -23.05 17.71 -9.82
CA ASN A 152 -21.84 18.11 -10.56
C ASN A 152 -21.00 16.91 -10.99
N THR A 153 -21.55 15.69 -10.96
CA THR A 153 -20.97 14.54 -11.65
C THR A 153 -20.94 14.82 -13.16
N PRO A 154 -19.79 14.78 -13.86
CA PRO A 154 -19.70 15.00 -15.30
C PRO A 154 -20.43 13.90 -16.10
N ALA A 155 -21.03 14.27 -17.23
CA ALA A 155 -21.59 13.29 -18.17
C ALA A 155 -20.49 12.48 -18.88
N THR A 156 -19.29 13.07 -19.03
CA THR A 156 -18.13 12.43 -19.65
C THR A 156 -16.94 12.40 -18.68
N ILE A 157 -16.39 11.22 -18.39
CA ILE A 157 -15.23 11.05 -17.50
C ILE A 157 -14.13 10.32 -18.27
N SER A 158 -12.92 10.88 -18.30
CA SER A 158 -11.77 10.34 -19.05
C SER A 158 -12.09 10.01 -20.53
N GLY A 159 -12.99 10.76 -21.15
CA GLY A 159 -13.43 10.55 -22.54
C GLY A 159 -14.55 9.53 -22.72
N HIS A 160 -15.04 8.92 -21.64
CA HIS A 160 -16.15 7.99 -21.62
C HIS A 160 -17.44 8.72 -21.27
N GLU A 161 -18.40 8.75 -22.19
CA GLU A 161 -19.74 9.26 -21.90
C GLU A 161 -20.51 8.19 -21.13
N LEU A 162 -20.98 8.53 -19.94
CA LEU A 162 -21.48 7.56 -18.96
C LEU A 162 -22.72 6.80 -19.44
N THR A 163 -23.66 7.45 -20.13
CA THR A 163 -24.93 6.81 -20.56
C THR A 163 -24.77 5.84 -21.73
N THR A 164 -23.71 5.96 -22.53
CA THR A 164 -23.44 5.15 -23.73
C THR A 164 -22.26 4.20 -23.54
N THR A 165 -21.43 4.42 -22.53
CA THR A 165 -20.35 3.49 -22.13
C THR A 165 -20.92 2.38 -21.25
N CYS A 166 -21.64 2.76 -20.19
CA CYS A 166 -22.13 1.82 -19.19
C CYS A 166 -23.44 1.16 -19.62
N GLY A 167 -23.51 -0.16 -19.47
CA GLY A 167 -24.74 -0.95 -19.57
C GLY A 167 -25.40 -1.16 -18.20
N THR A 168 -24.57 -1.23 -17.14
CA THR A 168 -25.00 -1.18 -15.76
C THR A 168 -24.10 -0.21 -14.98
N MET A 169 -24.62 0.35 -13.88
CA MET A 169 -23.82 1.23 -13.03
C MET A 169 -24.20 1.08 -11.56
N PHE A 170 -23.24 0.68 -10.73
CA PHE A 170 -23.30 0.82 -9.28
C PHE A 170 -22.83 2.21 -8.88
N LYS A 171 -23.64 2.95 -8.12
CA LYS A 171 -23.33 4.32 -7.70
C LYS A 171 -23.15 4.35 -6.19
N ASN A 172 -21.95 4.70 -5.74
CA ASN A 172 -21.62 4.79 -4.32
C ASN A 172 -21.22 6.21 -3.97
N MET A 173 -21.69 6.69 -2.83
CA MET A 173 -21.32 7.98 -2.29
C MET A 173 -20.68 7.80 -0.91
N ILE A 174 -19.48 8.34 -0.73
CA ILE A 174 -18.75 8.29 0.53
C ILE A 174 -18.61 9.71 1.05
N LEU A 175 -19.28 10.02 2.15
CA LEU A 175 -19.12 11.27 2.91
C LEU A 175 -18.01 11.08 3.95
N LEU A 176 -17.06 12.01 4.01
CA LEU A 176 -16.02 12.08 5.06
C LEU A 176 -16.09 13.46 5.74
N THR A 177 -16.43 13.52 7.03
CA THR A 177 -16.56 14.80 7.77
C THR A 177 -16.46 14.63 9.28
N ASP A 178 -15.81 15.57 9.96
CA ASP A 178 -15.88 15.67 11.42
C ASP A 178 -16.90 16.68 11.93
N GLU A 179 -17.60 17.33 11.01
CA GLU A 179 -18.50 18.43 11.32
C GLU A 179 -19.94 17.96 11.52
N ASP A 180 -20.63 18.67 12.41
CA ASP A 180 -22.08 18.68 12.38
C ASP A 180 -22.57 19.68 11.31
N ARG A 181 -23.88 19.71 11.06
CA ARG A 181 -24.37 20.54 9.96
C ARG A 181 -24.26 22.03 10.30
N ASP A 182 -23.37 22.75 9.64
CA ASP A 182 -23.40 24.22 9.64
C ASP A 182 -24.65 24.74 8.93
N VAL A 183 -25.59 25.29 9.69
CA VAL A 183 -26.80 25.91 9.12
C VAL A 183 -26.44 27.27 8.51
N PHE A 184 -25.92 27.27 7.29
CA PHE A 184 -25.66 28.49 6.54
C PHE A 184 -26.92 29.01 5.83
N ASN A 185 -27.23 30.30 6.00
CA ASN A 185 -28.27 31.02 5.24
C ASN A 185 -29.69 30.41 5.21
N ALA A 186 -30.33 30.25 6.38
CA ALA A 186 -31.78 30.03 6.51
C ALA A 186 -32.36 28.74 5.87
N ASN A 187 -31.55 27.71 5.61
CA ASN A 187 -31.93 26.31 5.32
C ASN A 187 -33.16 26.07 4.42
N THR A 188 -32.92 25.85 3.12
CA THR A 188 -33.89 25.14 2.25
C THR A 188 -33.61 23.65 2.11
N ILE A 189 -32.36 23.19 2.32
CA ILE A 189 -32.01 21.77 2.16
C ILE A 189 -32.25 21.05 3.49
N THR A 190 -33.12 20.04 3.43
CA THR A 190 -33.49 19.18 4.53
C THR A 190 -33.00 17.77 4.27
N LYS A 191 -32.97 16.92 5.31
CA LYS A 191 -32.75 15.48 5.14
C LYS A 191 -33.68 14.86 4.11
N ALA A 192 -34.93 15.30 4.06
CA ALA A 192 -35.91 14.77 3.11
C ALA A 192 -35.53 15.08 1.66
N ASP A 193 -34.91 16.23 1.42
CA ASP A 193 -34.40 16.60 0.10
C ASP A 193 -33.22 15.69 -0.29
N ILE A 194 -32.25 15.49 0.62
CA ILE A 194 -31.10 14.60 0.39
C ILE A 194 -31.54 13.14 0.20
N SER A 195 -32.42 12.64 1.06
CA SER A 195 -33.00 11.30 0.96
C SER A 195 -33.73 11.10 -0.37
N THR A 196 -34.49 12.11 -0.81
CA THR A 196 -35.18 12.08 -2.12
C THR A 196 -34.18 12.04 -3.26
N GLU A 197 -33.11 12.84 -3.19
CA GLU A 197 -32.11 12.90 -4.26
C GLU A 197 -31.31 11.59 -4.37
N LEU A 198 -30.83 11.04 -3.25
CA LEU A 198 -30.14 9.74 -3.22
C LEU A 198 -31.05 8.63 -3.79
N ALA A 199 -32.33 8.61 -3.41
CA ALA A 199 -33.30 7.64 -3.91
C ALA A 199 -33.57 7.80 -5.42
N ASN A 200 -33.67 9.04 -5.92
CA ASN A 200 -33.93 9.30 -7.33
C ASN A 200 -32.74 8.94 -8.22
N THR A 201 -31.53 9.13 -7.70
CA THR A 201 -30.28 8.94 -8.47
C THR A 201 -29.70 7.54 -8.35
N GLY A 202 -30.13 6.80 -7.31
CA GLY A 202 -29.73 5.42 -7.06
C GLY A 202 -28.38 5.28 -6.35
N TYR A 203 -27.92 6.31 -5.65
CA TYR A 203 -26.69 6.23 -4.85
C TYR A 203 -26.91 5.43 -3.57
N VAL A 204 -25.96 4.55 -3.26
CA VAL A 204 -25.78 3.98 -1.91
C VAL A 204 -24.92 4.96 -1.11
N PHE A 205 -25.43 5.42 0.04
CA PHE A 205 -24.76 6.42 0.86
C PHE A 205 -24.00 5.78 2.02
N ASN A 206 -22.70 6.07 2.07
CA ASN A 206 -21.76 5.66 3.09
C ASN A 206 -21.21 6.89 3.81
N GLY A 207 -21.19 6.88 5.13
CA GLY A 207 -20.68 8.00 5.93
C GLY A 207 -19.54 7.59 6.85
N ILE A 208 -18.43 8.30 6.80
CA ILE A 208 -17.35 8.27 7.78
C ILE A 208 -17.44 9.58 8.55
N VAL A 209 -17.99 9.53 9.76
CA VAL A 209 -18.41 10.73 10.49
C VAL A 209 -17.92 10.71 11.93
N ASN A 210 -17.73 11.87 12.52
CA ASN A 210 -17.31 12.01 13.92
C ASN A 210 -18.47 11.68 14.87
N LEU A 211 -18.62 10.39 15.14
CA LEU A 211 -19.54 9.81 16.11
C LEU A 211 -18.76 8.86 17.03
N ASP A 212 -19.36 8.45 18.14
CA ASP A 212 -18.80 7.43 19.04
C ASP A 212 -19.72 6.20 19.03
N ILE A 213 -19.24 5.08 18.49
CA ILE A 213 -19.94 3.79 18.51
C ILE A 213 -19.61 3.05 19.81
N SER A 214 -20.14 3.57 20.91
CA SER A 214 -19.91 3.01 22.24
C SER A 214 -20.80 1.79 22.55
N SER A 215 -20.34 0.98 23.49
CA SER A 215 -20.98 -0.28 23.88
C SER A 215 -22.38 -0.10 24.50
N PRO A 216 -23.31 -1.05 24.26
CA PRO A 216 -24.41 -1.28 25.19
C PRO A 216 -23.85 -1.49 26.61
N PRO A 217 -24.49 -0.96 27.68
CA PRO A 217 -23.98 -1.01 29.05
C PRO A 217 -23.85 -2.43 29.63
N ASP A 218 -24.34 -3.46 28.92
CA ASP A 218 -24.20 -4.87 29.25
C ASP A 218 -23.09 -5.60 28.48
N GLN A 219 -22.38 -4.94 27.56
CA GLN A 219 -21.20 -5.45 26.87
C GLN A 219 -19.97 -4.60 27.22
N GLU A 220 -19.14 -5.04 28.17
CA GLU A 220 -17.86 -4.37 28.44
C GLU A 220 -16.91 -4.54 27.23
N ASN A 221 -16.33 -3.44 26.73
CA ASN A 221 -15.33 -3.37 25.64
C ASN A 221 -15.85 -3.58 24.21
N PHE A 222 -17.06 -3.12 23.89
CA PHE A 222 -17.55 -3.07 22.51
C PHE A 222 -17.23 -1.69 21.90
N GLU A 223 -16.21 -1.63 21.06
CA GLU A 223 -15.83 -0.46 20.26
C GLU A 223 -15.95 -0.86 18.79
N ALA A 224 -17.07 -0.54 18.15
CA ALA A 224 -17.26 -0.93 16.76
C ALA A 224 -16.71 0.15 15.82
N LEU A 225 -16.08 -0.26 14.71
CA LEU A 225 -15.58 0.67 13.68
C LEU A 225 -16.70 1.27 12.85
N GLY A 226 -17.78 0.52 12.68
CA GLY A 226 -18.89 0.89 11.83
C GLY A 226 -20.01 -0.12 11.88
N PHE A 227 -21.11 0.21 11.23
CA PHE A 227 -22.27 -0.66 11.12
C PHE A 227 -23.05 -0.43 9.83
N PHE A 228 -23.79 -1.46 9.43
CA PHE A 228 -24.65 -1.43 8.25
C PHE A 228 -25.89 -2.32 8.43
N PRO A 229 -26.93 -2.17 7.58
CA PRO A 229 -28.12 -3.01 7.61
C PRO A 229 -27.80 -4.49 7.41
N SER A 230 -28.31 -5.35 8.30
CA SER A 230 -28.18 -6.80 8.14
C SER A 230 -29.03 -7.31 6.99
N ASP A 231 -28.42 -8.06 6.07
CA ASP A 231 -29.10 -8.73 4.96
C ASP A 231 -29.97 -9.89 5.44
N ASP A 232 -29.48 -10.61 6.45
CA ASP A 232 -30.12 -11.81 6.98
C ASP A 232 -31.34 -11.47 7.84
N THR A 233 -31.32 -10.32 8.52
CA THR A 233 -32.38 -9.96 9.47
C THR A 233 -32.86 -8.52 9.30
N PRO A 234 -33.95 -8.30 8.55
CA PRO A 234 -34.51 -6.97 8.34
C PRO A 234 -34.76 -6.22 9.65
N GLY A 235 -34.25 -4.99 9.75
CA GLY A 235 -34.37 -4.15 10.95
C GLY A 235 -33.30 -4.39 12.02
N LYS A 236 -32.30 -5.23 11.74
CA LYS A 236 -31.07 -5.34 12.53
C LYS A 236 -29.87 -4.72 11.81
N PHE A 237 -28.85 -4.42 12.60
CA PHE A 237 -27.56 -3.94 12.11
C PHE A 237 -26.47 -4.95 12.43
N GLU A 238 -25.53 -5.08 11.50
CA GLU A 238 -24.27 -5.76 11.72
C GLU A 238 -23.22 -4.71 12.03
N PHE A 239 -22.57 -4.87 13.18
CA PHE A 239 -21.49 -4.01 13.66
C PHE A 239 -20.18 -4.71 13.42
N PHE A 240 -19.25 -3.99 12.85
CA PHE A 240 -17.89 -4.45 12.72
C PHE A 240 -17.13 -4.15 14.02
N VAL A 241 -16.84 -5.17 14.81
CA VAL A 241 -16.04 -5.04 16.04
C VAL A 241 -14.64 -5.56 15.76
N PRO A 242 -13.60 -4.72 15.82
CA PRO A 242 -12.23 -5.16 15.68
C PRO A 242 -11.88 -6.11 16.85
N GLU A 243 -11.29 -7.27 16.54
CA GLU A 243 -10.82 -8.24 17.54
C GLU A 243 -9.29 -8.40 17.40
N GLY A 244 -8.54 -7.42 17.93
CA GLY A 244 -7.08 -7.37 17.77
C GLY A 244 -6.68 -7.24 16.29
N SER A 245 -5.60 -7.90 15.88
CA SER A 245 -5.07 -7.88 14.51
C SER A 245 -5.84 -8.75 13.49
N ASN A 246 -6.96 -9.37 13.89
CA ASN A 246 -7.77 -10.20 13.01
C ASN A 246 -8.90 -9.39 12.36
N LEU A 247 -9.38 -9.84 11.19
CA LEU A 247 -10.64 -9.39 10.60
C LEU A 247 -11.72 -9.48 11.68
N GLY A 248 -12.22 -8.33 12.13
CA GLY A 248 -13.15 -8.19 13.24
C GLY A 248 -14.40 -9.07 13.13
N THR A 249 -15.10 -9.25 14.24
CA THR A 249 -16.34 -10.01 14.24
C THR A 249 -17.55 -9.12 13.96
N TYR A 250 -18.48 -9.66 13.16
CA TYR A 250 -19.79 -9.06 13.00
C TYR A 250 -20.68 -9.44 14.18
N SER A 251 -21.13 -8.44 14.92
CA SER A 251 -22.15 -8.61 15.95
C SER A 251 -23.46 -7.99 15.49
N THR A 252 -24.59 -8.56 15.90
CA THR A 252 -25.91 -8.10 15.42
C THR A 252 -26.73 -7.46 16.54
N ILE A 253 -27.07 -6.18 16.42
CA ILE A 253 -27.90 -5.42 17.40
C ILE A 253 -29.15 -4.84 16.71
N TYR A 254 -30.22 -4.60 17.47
CA TYR A 254 -31.45 -3.98 16.97
C TYR A 254 -31.35 -2.45 16.83
N LYS A 255 -31.99 -1.90 15.79
CA LYS A 255 -31.99 -0.45 15.50
C LYS A 255 -32.41 0.44 16.66
N ASP A 256 -33.55 0.13 17.29
CA ASP A 256 -34.12 0.94 18.37
C ASP A 256 -33.33 0.85 19.68
N GLU A 257 -32.42 -0.11 19.76
CA GLU A 257 -31.52 -0.31 20.90
C GLU A 257 -30.24 0.51 20.70
N TYR A 258 -29.73 0.55 19.47
CA TYR A 258 -28.48 1.21 19.12
C TYR A 258 -28.53 2.75 19.14
N LEU A 259 -29.61 3.40 18.68
CA LEU A 259 -29.71 4.86 18.70
C LEU A 259 -29.56 5.48 20.11
N LYS A 260 -29.62 4.66 21.17
CA LYS A 260 -29.39 5.08 22.56
C LYS A 260 -27.92 5.11 22.96
N TYR A 261 -27.04 4.54 22.14
CA TYR A 261 -25.61 4.36 22.39
C TYR A 261 -24.72 5.17 21.43
N LEU A 262 -25.34 5.83 20.44
CA LEU A 262 -24.74 7.00 19.83
C LEU A 262 -24.69 8.07 20.93
N ASP A 263 -23.58 8.16 21.64
CA ASP A 263 -23.37 9.25 22.59
C ASP A 263 -23.26 10.53 21.76
N GLU A 264 -24.02 11.57 22.11
CA GLU A 264 -23.87 12.93 21.56
C GLU A 264 -22.61 13.58 22.16
N GLY A 265 -21.52 12.79 22.27
CA GLY A 265 -20.27 13.14 22.90
C GLY A 265 -19.73 14.42 22.29
N LEU A 266 -19.95 15.52 23.03
CA LEU A 266 -19.51 16.89 22.76
C LEU A 266 -20.32 17.63 21.67
N GLU A 267 -21.45 18.22 22.07
CA GLU A 267 -22.12 19.34 21.38
C GLU A 267 -22.56 19.10 19.91
N ALA A 268 -22.50 17.87 19.39
CA ALA A 268 -22.89 17.54 18.01
C ALA A 268 -24.41 17.71 17.79
N GLY A 269 -24.81 18.51 16.80
CA GLY A 269 -26.21 18.70 16.43
C GLY A 269 -26.90 17.44 15.88
N ASN A 270 -28.21 17.56 15.56
CA ASN A 270 -29.06 16.45 15.07
C ASN A 270 -28.61 15.80 13.72
N SER A 271 -27.48 16.20 13.13
CA SER A 271 -27.05 15.76 11.81
C SER A 271 -26.50 14.32 11.79
N ILE A 272 -25.93 13.83 12.89
CA ILE A 272 -25.42 12.45 12.96
C ILE A 272 -26.57 11.43 12.79
N GLU A 273 -27.67 11.60 13.52
CA GLU A 273 -28.87 10.76 13.35
C GLU A 273 -29.39 10.78 11.90
N ASP A 274 -29.23 11.93 11.24
CA ASP A 274 -29.62 12.09 9.86
C ASP A 274 -28.70 11.34 8.89
N TYR A 275 -27.37 11.41 9.04
CA TYR A 275 -26.44 10.62 8.24
C TYR A 275 -26.67 9.12 8.42
N VAL A 276 -26.85 8.68 9.66
CA VAL A 276 -27.20 7.29 9.96
C VAL A 276 -28.46 6.89 9.22
N SER A 277 -29.52 7.69 9.32
CA SER A 277 -30.76 7.40 8.62
C SER A 277 -30.59 7.37 7.09
N LEU A 278 -29.80 8.28 6.50
CA LEU A 278 -29.55 8.30 5.06
C LEU A 278 -28.81 7.04 4.59
N ALA A 279 -27.80 6.60 5.33
CA ALA A 279 -27.10 5.35 5.06
C ALA A 279 -28.07 4.16 5.14
N MET A 280 -28.90 4.11 6.18
CA MET A 280 -29.86 3.02 6.33
C MET A 280 -30.93 3.01 5.22
N ASP A 281 -31.42 4.18 4.81
CA ASP A 281 -32.44 4.30 3.76
C ASP A 281 -31.91 3.88 2.38
N THR A 282 -30.61 4.02 2.16
CA THR A 282 -29.92 3.63 0.92
C THR A 282 -29.21 2.28 1.00
N LYS A 283 -29.29 1.60 2.14
CA LYS A 283 -28.57 0.35 2.47
C LYS A 283 -27.04 0.47 2.45
N GLY A 284 -26.51 1.66 2.73
CA GLY A 284 -25.08 1.83 2.96
C GLY A 284 -24.70 1.69 4.42
N ALA A 285 -23.51 2.15 4.75
CA ALA A 285 -22.87 1.97 6.05
C ALA A 285 -22.44 3.28 6.71
N ILE A 286 -22.20 3.22 8.01
CA ILE A 286 -21.69 4.31 8.81
C ILE A 286 -20.46 3.85 9.57
N TYR A 287 -19.43 4.68 9.58
CA TYR A 287 -18.16 4.45 10.25
C TYR A 287 -17.82 5.57 11.21
N ASP A 288 -17.18 5.19 12.29
CA ASP A 288 -16.69 6.05 13.35
C ASP A 288 -15.36 6.68 12.94
N LEU A 289 -15.36 8.00 12.72
CA LEU A 289 -14.15 8.77 12.44
C LEU A 289 -13.22 8.84 13.65
N GLY A 290 -13.76 8.83 14.87
CA GLY A 290 -13.00 8.77 16.11
C GLY A 290 -12.15 7.50 16.16
N MET A 291 -12.68 6.35 15.77
CA MET A 291 -11.90 5.11 15.67
C MET A 291 -10.79 5.19 14.63
N LEU A 292 -10.99 5.93 13.53
CA LEU A 292 -9.93 6.22 12.58
C LEU A 292 -8.83 7.12 13.18
N ARG A 293 -9.21 8.08 14.05
CA ARG A 293 -8.33 9.07 14.71
C ARG A 293 -7.56 8.51 15.90
N LEU A 294 -8.21 7.70 16.74
CA LEU A 294 -7.69 7.25 18.03
C LEU A 294 -6.42 6.42 17.88
N GLU A 295 -6.28 5.70 16.76
CA GLU A 295 -5.27 4.66 16.61
C GLU A 295 -4.44 4.79 15.33
N ALA A 296 -4.31 6.00 14.78
CA ALA A 296 -3.28 6.32 13.78
C ALA A 296 -1.83 6.01 14.25
N SER A 297 -1.64 5.63 15.52
CA SER A 297 -0.38 5.13 16.10
C SER A 297 -0.26 3.60 16.17
N GLU A 298 -1.32 2.82 15.95
CA GLU A 298 -1.31 1.34 15.91
C GLU A 298 -1.80 0.87 14.53
N ALA A 299 -0.90 0.35 13.69
CA ALA A 299 -1.14 0.10 12.26
C ALA A 299 -2.31 -0.87 11.95
N ASP A 300 -2.70 -1.69 12.92
CA ASP A 300 -3.70 -2.76 12.75
C ASP A 300 -5.11 -2.21 12.49
N TYR A 301 -5.53 -1.15 13.17
CA TYR A 301 -6.90 -0.62 13.04
C TYR A 301 -7.16 0.06 11.71
N SER A 302 -6.15 0.73 11.16
CA SER A 302 -6.25 1.35 9.83
C SER A 302 -6.53 0.29 8.75
N THR A 303 -5.83 -0.84 8.81
CA THR A 303 -6.01 -1.98 7.91
C THR A 303 -7.38 -2.63 8.10
N VAL A 304 -7.77 -2.85 9.36
CA VAL A 304 -9.06 -3.43 9.71
C VAL A 304 -10.22 -2.51 9.26
N PHE A 305 -10.08 -1.20 9.41
CA PHE A 305 -11.03 -0.21 8.91
C PHE A 305 -11.17 -0.30 7.39
N VAL A 306 -10.07 -0.28 6.62
CA VAL A 306 -10.16 -0.38 5.16
C VAL A 306 -10.75 -1.71 4.72
N ASN A 307 -10.37 -2.82 5.36
CA ASN A 307 -10.95 -4.12 5.08
C ASN A 307 -12.45 -4.15 5.36
N SER A 308 -12.91 -3.58 6.48
CA SER A 308 -14.33 -3.52 6.82
C SER A 308 -15.13 -2.67 5.84
N LEU A 309 -14.57 -1.52 5.46
CA LEU A 309 -15.17 -0.63 4.47
C LEU A 309 -15.27 -1.34 3.12
N SER A 310 -14.20 -1.99 2.68
CA SER A 310 -14.19 -2.68 1.40
C SER A 310 -15.11 -3.90 1.36
N ASP A 311 -15.12 -4.74 2.41
CA ASP A 311 -16.04 -5.88 2.54
C ASP A 311 -17.50 -5.42 2.48
N THR A 312 -17.81 -4.31 3.15
CA THR A 312 -19.13 -3.70 3.11
C THR A 312 -19.49 -3.20 1.70
N GLN A 313 -18.58 -2.51 1.01
CA GLN A 313 -18.79 -2.09 -0.38
C GLN A 313 -19.04 -3.28 -1.32
N VAL A 314 -18.27 -4.36 -1.15
CA VAL A 314 -18.45 -5.61 -1.88
C VAL A 314 -19.84 -6.20 -1.64
N ARG A 315 -20.31 -6.22 -0.39
CA ARG A 315 -21.65 -6.70 -0.06
C ARG A 315 -22.75 -5.82 -0.66
N GLU A 316 -22.58 -4.50 -0.64
CA GLU A 316 -23.51 -3.55 -1.25
C GLU A 316 -23.69 -3.82 -2.75
N ILE A 317 -22.60 -4.14 -3.45
CA ILE A 317 -22.62 -4.52 -4.87
C ILE A 317 -23.42 -5.82 -5.08
N GLU A 318 -23.10 -6.87 -4.34
CA GLU A 318 -23.78 -8.18 -4.45
C GLU A 318 -25.29 -8.05 -4.15
N ASN A 319 -25.64 -7.19 -3.20
CA ASN A 319 -27.02 -6.85 -2.87
C ASN A 319 -27.71 -6.04 -3.96
N ALA A 320 -27.02 -5.10 -4.60
CA ALA A 320 -27.55 -4.32 -5.71
C ALA A 320 -27.84 -5.21 -6.93
N GLU A 321 -26.94 -6.15 -7.24
CA GLU A 321 -27.10 -7.13 -8.32
C GLU A 321 -28.29 -8.06 -8.07
N SER A 322 -28.38 -8.62 -6.85
CA SER A 322 -29.43 -9.57 -6.50
C SER A 322 -30.83 -8.95 -6.41
N SER A 323 -30.91 -7.67 -6.03
CA SER A 323 -32.18 -6.94 -5.94
C SER A 323 -32.65 -6.33 -7.26
N GLY A 324 -31.83 -6.37 -8.32
CA GLY A 324 -32.12 -5.70 -9.59
C GLY A 324 -32.15 -4.17 -9.48
N ASN A 325 -31.53 -3.63 -8.43
CA ASN A 325 -31.43 -2.18 -8.19
C ASN A 325 -30.29 -1.51 -8.97
N LEU A 326 -29.41 -2.27 -9.64
CA LEU A 326 -28.59 -1.66 -10.69
C LEU A 326 -29.52 -1.06 -11.74
N GLN A 327 -29.21 0.15 -12.19
CA GLN A 327 -29.81 0.69 -13.41
C GLN A 327 -29.46 -0.27 -14.54
N THR A 328 -30.39 -1.18 -14.84
CA THR A 328 -30.26 -2.25 -15.82
C THR A 328 -31.15 -1.93 -17.01
N VAL A 329 -30.69 -2.31 -18.20
CA VAL A 329 -31.47 -2.19 -19.43
C VAL A 329 -32.71 -3.09 -19.35
N THR A 330 -33.88 -2.54 -19.01
CA THR A 330 -35.14 -3.25 -19.22
C THR A 330 -35.59 -3.11 -20.67
N ASN A 331 -35.05 -3.94 -21.57
CA ASN A 331 -35.64 -4.14 -22.89
C ASN A 331 -36.65 -5.30 -22.86
N PHE A 332 -37.92 -4.96 -22.64
CA PHE A 332 -39.05 -5.76 -23.13
C PHE A 332 -39.22 -5.51 -24.63
N GLY A 333 -39.06 -6.52 -25.48
CA GLY A 333 -39.55 -6.42 -26.86
C GLY A 333 -39.00 -7.38 -27.91
N ASP A 334 -39.66 -8.53 -27.99
CA ASP A 334 -39.99 -9.29 -29.20
C ASP A 334 -38.97 -10.28 -29.80
N GLY A 335 -39.49 -11.47 -30.08
CA GLY A 335 -38.73 -12.65 -30.48
C GLY A 335 -38.39 -12.71 -31.97
N GLY A 336 -37.43 -13.59 -32.27
CA GLY A 336 -37.13 -13.94 -33.65
C GLY A 336 -35.85 -14.75 -33.77
N ASP A 337 -36.01 -16.07 -33.93
CA ASP A 337 -34.96 -17.01 -34.34
C ASP A 337 -34.14 -16.51 -35.54
N LYS A 338 -32.80 -16.68 -35.51
CA LYS A 338 -32.00 -17.17 -36.65
C LYS A 338 -30.49 -17.37 -36.37
N GLU A 339 -30.12 -18.63 -36.22
CA GLU A 339 -29.14 -19.43 -36.99
C GLU A 339 -28.05 -18.74 -37.89
N THR A 340 -26.78 -19.12 -37.62
CA THR A 340 -25.56 -19.27 -38.50
C THR A 340 -24.91 -18.00 -39.10
N SER A 341 -23.59 -17.93 -39.41
CA SER A 341 -22.51 -18.91 -39.56
C SER A 341 -21.12 -18.30 -39.29
N GLU A 342 -20.15 -19.17 -39.02
CA GLU A 342 -18.71 -18.95 -39.12
C GLU A 342 -18.28 -18.49 -40.53
N THR A 343 -17.18 -17.75 -40.63
CA THR A 343 -16.26 -17.78 -41.79
C THR A 343 -14.87 -17.31 -41.37
N GLU A 344 -13.90 -18.22 -41.42
CA GLU A 344 -12.45 -17.94 -41.41
C GLU A 344 -12.03 -17.30 -42.74
N THR A 345 -11.00 -16.44 -42.74
CA THR A 345 -10.14 -16.27 -43.93
C THR A 345 -8.71 -15.86 -43.56
N GLU A 346 -7.79 -16.57 -44.20
CA GLU A 346 -6.33 -16.53 -44.15
C GLU A 346 -5.63 -15.32 -44.83
N THR A 347 -4.40 -15.09 -44.37
CA THR A 347 -3.16 -14.68 -45.09
C THR A 347 -3.01 -13.27 -45.68
N SER A 348 -1.86 -12.63 -45.36
CA SER A 348 -0.80 -12.33 -46.34
C SER A 348 0.42 -11.67 -45.67
N GLU A 349 1.60 -12.19 -46.00
CA GLU A 349 2.94 -11.67 -45.69
C GLU A 349 3.26 -10.34 -46.41
N THR A 350 4.21 -9.56 -45.88
CA THR A 350 5.10 -8.71 -46.69
C THR A 350 6.46 -8.47 -45.99
N GLU A 351 7.53 -8.98 -46.61
CA GLU A 351 8.88 -8.42 -46.85
C GLU A 351 9.08 -6.90 -46.54
N THR A 352 10.24 -6.29 -46.25
CA THR A 352 11.69 -6.58 -46.17
C THR A 352 12.34 -5.28 -45.67
N SER A 353 13.42 -5.30 -44.88
CA SER A 353 14.60 -4.42 -45.09
C SER A 353 15.71 -4.70 -44.08
N LYS A 354 16.88 -5.02 -44.63
CA LYS A 354 18.16 -5.29 -43.97
C LYS A 354 19.02 -4.02 -44.11
N SER A 355 19.73 -3.63 -43.06
CA SER A 355 20.95 -2.80 -43.19
C SER A 355 22.05 -3.37 -42.31
N GLU A 356 23.18 -3.63 -42.95
CA GLU A 356 24.50 -3.95 -42.40
C GLU A 356 25.04 -2.70 -41.65
N THR A 357 26.06 -2.75 -40.77
CA THR A 357 27.47 -3.14 -41.06
C THR A 357 28.30 -3.18 -39.76
N GLU A 358 29.16 -4.21 -39.61
CA GLU A 358 30.57 -4.24 -39.09
C GLU A 358 30.94 -3.64 -37.72
N THR A 359 31.90 -4.13 -36.92
CA THR A 359 32.72 -5.35 -36.78
C THR A 359 33.48 -5.14 -35.45
N SER A 360 33.79 -6.21 -34.72
CA SER A 360 35.17 -6.59 -34.38
C SER A 360 35.18 -7.51 -33.18
N GLU A 361 35.53 -8.76 -33.46
CA GLU A 361 35.85 -9.82 -32.52
C GLU A 361 37.07 -9.45 -31.66
N THR A 362 37.09 -9.92 -30.42
CA THR A 362 38.32 -10.42 -29.79
C THR A 362 37.91 -11.60 -28.91
N GLU A 363 38.15 -12.80 -29.42
CA GLU A 363 38.16 -14.04 -28.65
C GLU A 363 39.25 -13.97 -27.58
N THR A 364 38.87 -14.24 -26.33
CA THR A 364 39.82 -14.75 -25.34
C THR A 364 39.16 -15.94 -24.66
N SER A 365 39.68 -17.12 -24.99
CA SER A 365 39.38 -18.40 -24.37
C SER A 365 39.90 -18.40 -22.93
N GLU A 366 39.02 -18.41 -21.93
CA GLU A 366 39.37 -18.78 -20.57
C GLU A 366 38.40 -19.85 -20.04
N THR A 367 38.98 -21.05 -19.93
CA THR A 367 38.70 -22.17 -19.04
C THR A 367 37.59 -21.95 -18.01
N GLU A 368 36.53 -22.77 -18.13
CA GLU A 368 35.53 -22.99 -17.08
C GLU A 368 36.21 -23.40 -15.76
N THR A 369 36.27 -22.47 -14.83
CA THR A 369 36.31 -22.76 -13.40
C THR A 369 34.91 -22.54 -12.87
N SER A 370 34.28 -23.64 -12.47
CA SER A 370 33.03 -23.68 -11.73
C SER A 370 33.26 -23.02 -10.37
N ASP A 371 33.18 -21.69 -10.32
CA ASP A 371 32.95 -20.96 -9.09
C ASP A 371 31.54 -21.33 -8.63
N THR A 372 31.46 -21.97 -7.46
CA THR A 372 30.18 -22.21 -6.80
C THR A 372 29.60 -20.85 -6.43
N ALA A 373 28.67 -20.33 -7.23
CA ALA A 373 27.97 -19.10 -6.95
C ALA A 373 27.36 -19.16 -5.54
N SER A 374 27.64 -18.13 -4.73
CA SER A 374 27.04 -17.92 -3.41
C SER A 374 25.52 -17.72 -3.57
N ASN A 375 24.74 -18.17 -2.60
CA ASN A 375 23.29 -17.96 -2.62
C ASN A 375 22.96 -16.45 -2.44
N PRO A 376 21.90 -15.94 -3.08
CA PRO A 376 21.32 -14.64 -2.77
C PRO A 376 20.92 -14.58 -1.29
N SER A 377 21.20 -13.46 -0.62
CA SER A 377 21.03 -13.37 0.83
C SER A 377 21.08 -11.95 1.40
N VAL A 378 20.64 -11.82 2.65
CA VAL A 378 20.99 -10.71 3.56
C VAL A 378 21.45 -11.32 4.89
N LEU A 379 22.59 -10.87 5.43
CA LEU A 379 23.20 -11.43 6.64
C LEU A 379 24.13 -10.41 7.33
N GLY A 380 24.50 -10.66 8.60
CA GLY A 380 25.47 -9.80 9.30
C GLY A 380 24.94 -8.38 9.53
N ASP A 381 25.78 -7.37 9.34
CA ASP A 381 25.42 -5.96 9.53
C ASP A 381 25.00 -5.23 8.24
N PRO A 382 23.73 -5.38 7.86
CA PRO A 382 23.36 -6.25 6.75
C PRO A 382 24.23 -6.10 5.47
N HIS A 383 24.86 -7.21 5.09
CA HIS A 383 25.45 -7.46 3.77
C HIS A 383 24.41 -8.08 2.84
N PHE A 384 24.13 -7.44 1.71
CA PHE A 384 23.20 -7.93 0.70
C PHE A 384 23.95 -8.60 -0.44
N LYS A 385 23.45 -9.76 -0.89
CA LYS A 385 23.88 -10.45 -2.12
C LYS A 385 22.67 -10.61 -3.03
N THR A 386 22.66 -9.92 -4.17
CA THR A 386 21.55 -9.92 -5.13
C THR A 386 21.39 -11.26 -5.85
N TRP A 387 20.33 -11.42 -6.64
CA TRP A 387 20.11 -12.61 -7.49
C TRP A 387 21.26 -12.89 -8.46
N GLN A 388 21.99 -11.86 -8.88
CA GLN A 388 23.16 -11.97 -9.78
C GLN A 388 24.49 -11.82 -9.04
N ASN A 389 24.50 -12.07 -7.73
CA ASN A 389 25.70 -12.11 -6.88
C ASN A 389 26.44 -10.75 -6.81
N GLU A 390 25.73 -9.65 -7.01
CA GLU A 390 26.24 -8.32 -6.66
C GLU A 390 26.16 -8.15 -5.14
N HIS A 391 27.24 -7.64 -4.54
CA HIS A 391 27.36 -7.43 -3.10
C HIS A 391 27.30 -5.93 -2.79
N TYR A 392 26.47 -5.55 -1.82
CA TYR A 392 26.39 -4.19 -1.33
C TYR A 392 25.95 -4.15 0.14
N GLU A 393 26.14 -2.97 0.74
CA GLU A 393 25.80 -2.69 2.14
C GLU A 393 24.82 -1.52 2.17
N PHE A 394 23.75 -1.64 2.97
CA PHE A 394 22.82 -0.55 3.26
C PHE A 394 22.53 -0.53 4.76
N HIS A 395 22.84 0.58 5.41
CA HIS A 395 22.58 0.75 6.83
C HIS A 395 21.44 1.74 7.04
N GLY A 396 20.23 1.23 7.25
CA GLY A 396 19.06 2.01 7.68
C GLY A 396 18.38 1.38 8.89
N GLN A 397 17.52 2.16 9.54
CA GLN A 397 16.50 1.65 10.47
C GLN A 397 15.11 2.00 9.94
N CYS A 398 14.36 0.96 9.61
CA CYS A 398 12.97 0.96 9.14
C CYS A 398 12.61 -0.50 8.77
N ASP A 399 11.38 -0.68 8.31
CA ASP A 399 10.95 -1.90 7.62
C ASP A 399 11.19 -1.75 6.12
N MET A 400 11.71 -2.80 5.47
CA MET A 400 11.99 -2.81 4.03
C MET A 400 11.50 -4.07 3.35
N VAL A 401 11.19 -3.96 2.06
CA VAL A 401 10.81 -5.08 1.19
C VAL A 401 12.07 -5.73 0.62
N LEU A 402 12.39 -6.93 1.10
CA LEU A 402 13.52 -7.71 0.57
C LEU A 402 13.16 -8.33 -0.79
N VAL A 403 11.98 -8.94 -0.88
CA VAL A 403 11.44 -9.64 -2.05
C VAL A 403 9.91 -9.54 -2.04
N LYS A 404 9.31 -9.23 -3.19
CA LYS A 404 7.86 -9.25 -3.42
C LYS A 404 7.53 -9.81 -4.81
N ASP A 405 6.57 -10.71 -4.88
CA ASP A 405 5.99 -11.24 -6.12
C ASP A 405 4.50 -11.57 -5.93
N PRO A 406 3.56 -10.73 -6.37
CA PRO A 406 2.12 -11.01 -6.25
C PRO A 406 1.67 -12.20 -7.11
N ASN A 407 2.43 -12.57 -8.14
CA ASN A 407 2.10 -13.66 -9.06
C ASN A 407 2.76 -14.99 -8.65
N PHE A 408 3.50 -15.00 -7.54
CA PHE A 408 4.22 -16.17 -7.04
C PHE A 408 3.30 -17.39 -6.95
N ALA A 409 3.79 -18.54 -7.40
CA ALA A 409 3.10 -19.84 -7.34
C ALA A 409 1.66 -19.80 -7.88
N LYS A 410 1.46 -19.17 -9.06
CA LYS A 410 0.17 -18.99 -9.75
C LYS A 410 -0.78 -18.04 -9.02
N GLY A 411 -0.26 -16.88 -8.61
CA GLY A 411 -1.05 -15.84 -7.94
C GLY A 411 -1.30 -16.10 -6.46
N LEU A 412 -0.56 -17.02 -5.85
CA LEU A 412 -0.59 -17.22 -4.40
C LEU A 412 0.05 -16.04 -3.66
N GLY A 413 1.04 -15.39 -4.28
CA GLY A 413 1.73 -14.23 -3.70
C GLY A 413 2.85 -14.61 -2.74
N LEU A 414 3.90 -13.78 -2.73
CA LEU A 414 5.05 -13.86 -1.83
C LEU A 414 5.47 -12.45 -1.43
N ASP A 415 5.57 -12.19 -0.13
CA ASP A 415 6.18 -11.00 0.44
C ASP A 415 7.19 -11.39 1.51
N ILE A 416 8.39 -10.82 1.44
CA ILE A 416 9.45 -11.00 2.45
C ILE A 416 9.90 -9.60 2.87
N HIS A 417 9.55 -9.23 4.09
CA HIS A 417 9.96 -7.96 4.69
C HIS A 417 11.04 -8.19 5.74
N ILE A 418 11.95 -7.24 5.84
CA ILE A 418 13.02 -7.22 6.84
C ILE A 418 12.91 -5.95 7.68
N ARG A 419 13.10 -6.08 8.98
CA ARG A 419 13.18 -4.95 9.92
C ARG A 419 14.62 -4.74 10.32
N ALA A 420 15.19 -3.60 9.91
CA ALA A 420 16.55 -3.25 10.26
C ALA A 420 16.58 -2.32 11.49
N LYS A 421 17.54 -2.54 12.37
CA LYS A 421 17.76 -1.71 13.57
C LYS A 421 19.15 -1.10 13.56
N LEU A 422 19.23 0.21 13.76
CA LEU A 422 20.48 0.95 13.72
C LEU A 422 21.21 0.89 15.08
N VAL A 423 22.49 0.58 15.02
CA VAL A 423 23.45 0.60 16.13
C VAL A 423 24.58 1.58 15.80
N ARG A 424 24.36 2.84 16.14
CA ARG A 424 25.29 3.97 15.90
C ARG A 424 25.58 4.20 14.41
N TYR A 425 26.52 3.45 13.83
CA TYR A 425 27.03 3.62 12.47
C TYR A 425 26.87 2.36 11.59
N TRP A 426 26.32 1.29 12.14
CA TRP A 426 25.95 0.06 11.42
C TRP A 426 24.54 -0.35 11.85
N SER A 427 23.89 -1.27 11.13
CA SER A 427 22.57 -1.81 11.47
C SER A 427 22.57 -3.33 11.36
N TYR A 428 21.50 -4.00 11.79
CA TYR A 428 21.32 -5.44 11.57
C TYR A 428 19.85 -5.77 11.33
N ILE A 429 19.58 -6.95 10.76
CA ILE A 429 18.22 -7.46 10.59
C ILE A 429 17.73 -8.04 11.91
N GLN A 430 16.80 -7.33 12.57
CA GLN A 430 16.23 -7.70 13.84
C GLN A 430 15.06 -8.67 13.69
N SER A 431 14.19 -8.41 12.71
CA SER A 431 13.02 -9.24 12.41
C SER A 431 12.90 -9.51 10.91
N VAL A 432 12.31 -10.66 10.56
CA VAL A 432 11.97 -11.06 9.20
C VAL A 432 10.52 -11.53 9.19
N ALA A 433 9.69 -11.00 8.30
CA ALA A 433 8.33 -11.47 8.09
C ALA A 433 8.17 -12.01 6.66
N ILE A 434 7.57 -13.19 6.55
CA ILE A 434 7.34 -13.89 5.27
C ILE A 434 5.85 -14.17 5.16
N ARG A 435 5.20 -13.64 4.12
CA ARG A 435 3.82 -13.94 3.75
C ARG A 435 3.80 -14.76 2.45
N ILE A 436 3.09 -15.89 2.46
CA ILE A 436 2.78 -16.67 1.26
C ILE A 436 1.28 -16.97 1.26
N GLY A 437 0.54 -16.44 0.29
CA GLY A 437 -0.91 -16.44 0.36
C GLY A 437 -1.38 -15.65 1.58
N THR A 438 -2.18 -16.28 2.43
CA THR A 438 -2.70 -15.69 3.67
C THR A 438 -1.88 -16.05 4.90
N ASP A 439 -0.90 -16.96 4.78
CA ASP A 439 -0.09 -17.38 5.92
C ASP A 439 1.12 -16.47 6.10
N ILE A 440 1.38 -16.08 7.35
CA ILE A 440 2.48 -15.21 7.76
C ILE A 440 3.35 -15.95 8.77
N LEU A 441 4.67 -15.95 8.53
CA LEU A 441 5.69 -16.35 9.49
C LEU A 441 6.57 -15.13 9.77
N GLU A 442 6.53 -14.65 11.00
CA GLU A 442 7.49 -13.67 11.50
C GLU A 442 8.51 -14.33 12.41
N LEU A 443 9.77 -13.93 12.31
CA LEU A 443 10.86 -14.29 13.20
C LEU A 443 11.54 -13.04 13.74
N GLN A 444 11.95 -13.09 15.00
CA GLN A 444 12.73 -12.04 15.66
C GLN A 444 13.92 -12.66 16.40
N GLY A 445 15.10 -12.06 16.24
CA GLY A 445 16.30 -12.41 16.99
C GLY A 445 16.28 -11.84 18.41
N SER A 446 16.98 -12.48 19.34
CA SER A 446 17.08 -12.03 20.73
C SER A 446 18.53 -11.68 21.09
N ALA A 447 18.70 -10.49 21.67
CA ALA A 447 19.96 -10.03 22.25
C ALA A 447 20.15 -10.50 23.71
N ASP A 448 19.17 -11.21 24.28
CA ASP A 448 19.26 -11.70 25.65
C ASP A 448 20.29 -12.84 25.73
N PRO A 449 21.39 -12.68 26.49
CA PRO A 449 22.38 -13.74 26.65
C PRO A 449 21.84 -14.99 27.38
N GLU A 450 20.69 -14.88 28.05
CA GLU A 450 19.98 -15.99 28.69
C GLU A 450 18.92 -16.62 27.77
N ASP A 451 18.54 -15.96 26.67
CA ASP A 451 17.55 -16.44 25.71
C ASP A 451 17.96 -16.17 24.25
N TYR A 452 18.65 -17.13 23.64
CA TYR A 452 18.95 -17.15 22.20
C TYR A 452 17.87 -17.86 21.37
N SER A 453 16.65 -18.05 21.90
CA SER A 453 15.58 -18.70 21.16
C SER A 453 15.03 -17.81 20.05
N PHE A 454 14.43 -18.44 19.04
CA PHE A 454 13.60 -17.70 18.09
C PHE A 454 12.30 -17.30 18.77
N HIS A 455 12.04 -16.00 18.81
CA HIS A 455 10.68 -15.52 18.90
C HIS A 455 10.11 -15.57 17.48
N TYR A 456 8.99 -16.26 17.33
CA TYR A 456 8.33 -16.37 16.04
C TYR A 456 6.82 -16.34 16.23
N TRP A 457 6.13 -15.84 15.22
CA TRP A 457 4.68 -15.71 15.19
C TRP A 457 4.17 -16.30 13.90
N ILE A 458 3.12 -17.10 13.99
CA ILE A 458 2.42 -17.64 12.83
C ILE A 458 1.06 -16.99 12.80
N ASN A 459 0.77 -16.22 11.75
CA ASN A 459 -0.46 -15.41 11.69
C ASN A 459 -0.68 -14.63 13.00
N TYR A 460 0.38 -13.99 13.48
CA TYR A 460 0.43 -13.21 14.72
C TYR A 460 0.24 -14.00 16.03
N GLU A 461 0.10 -15.33 15.97
CA GLU A 461 0.09 -16.19 17.16
C GLU A 461 1.51 -16.57 17.58
N TYR A 462 1.90 -16.14 18.78
CA TYR A 462 3.23 -16.38 19.33
C TYR A 462 3.52 -17.88 19.50
N GLN A 463 4.62 -18.34 18.90
CA GLN A 463 5.11 -19.71 18.96
C GLN A 463 4.09 -20.80 18.57
N ALA A 464 3.16 -20.48 17.66
CA ALA A 464 2.20 -21.47 17.18
C ALA A 464 2.89 -22.65 16.47
N GLU A 465 2.18 -23.77 16.31
CA GLU A 465 2.70 -24.89 15.52
C GLU A 465 2.62 -24.57 14.03
N ILE A 466 3.70 -24.82 13.30
CA ILE A 466 3.74 -24.64 11.84
C ILE A 466 4.36 -25.86 11.16
N ASP A 467 3.55 -26.51 10.32
CA ASP A 467 4.01 -27.57 9.42
C ASP A 467 4.16 -27.06 7.98
N THR A 468 3.38 -26.03 7.62
CA THR A 468 3.37 -25.42 6.28
C THR A 468 3.18 -23.91 6.32
N LEU A 469 3.73 -23.20 5.33
CA LEU A 469 3.49 -21.78 5.07
C LEU A 469 2.97 -21.62 3.64
N GLY A 470 1.75 -21.15 3.43
CA GLY A 470 1.14 -21.07 2.10
C GLY A 470 1.02 -22.44 1.42
N GLY A 471 0.87 -23.51 2.22
CA GLY A 471 0.90 -24.89 1.75
C GLY A 471 2.30 -25.48 1.44
N PHE A 472 3.38 -24.71 1.61
CA PHE A 472 4.75 -25.20 1.45
C PHE A 472 5.29 -25.78 2.76
N PRO A 473 5.93 -26.98 2.75
CA PRO A 473 6.48 -27.57 3.96
C PRO A 473 7.53 -26.70 4.65
N VAL A 474 7.42 -26.56 5.98
CA VAL A 474 8.39 -25.85 6.82
C VAL A 474 9.17 -26.85 7.66
N LYS A 475 10.50 -26.74 7.67
CA LYS A 475 11.41 -27.53 8.52
C LYS A 475 12.21 -26.59 9.43
N GLY A 476 12.65 -27.08 10.59
CA GLY A 476 13.65 -26.37 11.41
C GLY A 476 13.27 -25.95 12.83
N HIS A 477 12.28 -26.61 13.44
CA HIS A 477 11.91 -26.40 14.84
C HIS A 477 13.00 -26.85 15.84
N SER A 478 14.05 -26.07 16.04
CA SER A 478 15.01 -26.34 17.12
C SER A 478 14.38 -25.94 18.46
N LYS A 479 13.68 -26.89 19.11
CA LYS A 479 13.21 -26.79 20.50
C LYS A 479 14.37 -26.86 21.53
N LYS A 480 15.63 -26.68 21.10
CA LYS A 480 16.78 -26.70 22.00
C LYS A 480 16.99 -25.29 22.55
N VAL A 481 16.42 -25.06 23.73
CA VAL A 481 16.78 -23.94 24.61
C VAL A 481 18.31 -23.85 24.63
N HIS A 482 18.90 -22.71 24.25
CA HIS A 482 20.34 -22.41 24.15
C HIS A 482 21.10 -22.82 22.87
N SER A 483 20.45 -23.10 21.74
CA SER A 483 21.19 -23.16 20.46
C SER A 483 21.46 -21.75 19.94
N HIS A 484 22.73 -21.38 19.78
CA HIS A 484 23.14 -20.11 19.13
C HIS A 484 22.84 -20.05 17.62
N LYS A 485 22.33 -21.15 17.05
CA LYS A 485 21.92 -21.24 15.66
C LYS A 485 20.58 -21.95 15.59
N ASN A 486 19.57 -21.26 15.10
CA ASN A 486 18.28 -21.83 14.77
C ASN A 486 17.96 -21.44 13.32
N SER A 487 17.20 -22.27 12.59
CA SER A 487 16.80 -21.93 11.22
C SER A 487 15.40 -22.43 10.88
N PHE A 488 14.65 -21.68 10.08
CA PHE A 488 13.43 -22.12 9.39
C PHE A 488 13.75 -22.31 7.91
N GLU A 489 13.36 -23.44 7.34
CA GLU A 489 13.49 -23.78 5.91
C GLU A 489 12.10 -23.96 5.34
N ILE A 490 11.72 -23.12 4.37
CA ILE A 490 10.48 -23.25 3.58
C ILE A 490 10.85 -23.92 2.25
N ASP A 491 10.30 -25.11 2.02
CA ASP A 491 10.60 -25.94 0.85
C ASP A 491 9.61 -25.69 -0.30
N LEU A 492 10.06 -24.98 -1.34
CA LEU A 492 9.22 -24.59 -2.47
C LEU A 492 9.18 -25.63 -3.59
N SER A 493 9.79 -26.81 -3.37
CA SER A 493 9.91 -27.85 -4.40
C SER A 493 8.57 -28.31 -4.96
N SER A 494 7.49 -28.28 -4.16
CA SER A 494 6.16 -28.70 -4.62
C SER A 494 5.59 -27.85 -5.77
N ALA A 495 6.01 -26.59 -5.88
CA ALA A 495 5.56 -25.69 -6.95
C ALA A 495 6.61 -25.50 -8.06
N PHE A 496 7.90 -25.61 -7.76
CA PHE A 496 8.98 -25.16 -8.66
C PHE A 496 10.13 -26.16 -8.86
N GLY A 497 10.00 -27.45 -8.51
CA GLY A 497 11.11 -28.38 -8.73
C GLY A 497 10.87 -29.87 -8.45
N ASN A 498 11.94 -30.65 -8.64
CA ASN A 498 12.06 -32.05 -8.20
C ASN A 498 13.25 -32.15 -7.21
N ASP A 499 13.16 -32.97 -6.15
CA ASP A 499 14.14 -33.38 -5.12
C ASP A 499 15.14 -32.36 -4.49
N LYS A 500 15.48 -31.25 -5.16
CA LYS A 500 16.36 -30.14 -4.72
C LYS A 500 15.79 -28.81 -5.23
N GLY A 501 14.48 -28.59 -5.05
CA GLY A 501 13.84 -27.36 -5.48
C GLY A 501 14.30 -26.13 -4.70
N PRO A 502 13.82 -24.94 -5.08
CA PRO A 502 14.14 -23.68 -4.42
C PRO A 502 13.70 -23.68 -2.96
N LYS A 503 14.42 -22.98 -2.09
CA LYS A 503 14.09 -22.84 -0.68
C LYS A 503 14.34 -21.43 -0.17
N ILE A 504 13.55 -21.03 0.81
CA ILE A 504 13.79 -19.83 1.61
C ILE A 504 14.25 -20.29 3.00
N ILE A 505 15.41 -19.80 3.44
CA ILE A 505 15.99 -20.17 4.73
C ILE A 505 16.15 -18.91 5.57
N VAL A 506 15.55 -18.87 6.75
CA VAL A 506 15.79 -17.82 7.74
C VAL A 506 16.55 -18.42 8.90
N SER A 507 17.70 -17.86 9.24
CA SER A 507 18.54 -18.32 10.35
C SER A 507 18.79 -17.21 11.36
N SER A 508 18.94 -17.56 12.64
CA SER A 508 19.41 -16.64 13.68
C SER A 508 20.82 -16.95 14.13
N PHE A 509 21.54 -15.88 14.46
CA PHE A 509 22.75 -15.93 15.27
C PHE A 509 22.71 -14.77 16.28
N LYS A 510 22.48 -15.09 17.56
CA LYS A 510 22.17 -14.08 18.59
C LYS A 510 20.96 -13.22 18.17
N GLU A 511 21.08 -11.90 18.18
CA GLU A 511 20.04 -10.97 17.73
C GLU A 511 19.94 -10.81 16.21
N PHE A 512 20.89 -11.38 15.44
CA PHE A 512 20.98 -11.19 14.00
C PHE A 512 20.16 -12.24 13.27
N LEU A 513 19.32 -11.79 12.34
CA LEU A 513 18.65 -12.66 11.37
C LEU A 513 19.35 -12.62 10.02
N LYS A 514 19.30 -13.76 9.35
CA LYS A 514 19.84 -14.01 8.02
C LYS A 514 18.74 -14.61 7.16
N VAL A 515 18.58 -14.12 5.93
CA VAL A 515 17.69 -14.70 4.92
C VAL A 515 18.52 -15.18 3.75
N GLU A 516 18.32 -16.42 3.31
CA GLU A 516 19.02 -17.05 2.18
C GLU A 516 18.05 -17.74 1.23
N PHE A 517 18.39 -17.71 -0.07
CA PHE A 517 17.61 -18.36 -1.12
C PHE A 517 18.44 -19.49 -1.75
N GLU A 518 18.24 -20.72 -1.30
CA GLU A 518 18.94 -21.89 -1.85
C GLU A 518 18.30 -22.36 -3.16
N ASN A 519 19.14 -22.72 -4.14
CA ASN A 519 18.71 -23.20 -5.46
C ASN A 519 17.70 -22.25 -6.13
N ALA A 520 17.89 -20.94 -5.94
CA ALA A 520 17.04 -19.91 -6.54
C ALA A 520 16.96 -20.10 -8.07
N SER A 521 15.75 -20.10 -8.62
CA SER A 521 15.49 -20.30 -10.04
C SER A 521 14.64 -19.18 -10.58
N GLU A 522 14.76 -18.93 -11.88
CA GLU A 522 13.92 -17.95 -12.59
C GLU A 522 12.43 -18.31 -12.50
N GLU A 523 12.09 -19.60 -12.43
CA GLU A 523 10.70 -20.04 -12.30
C GLU A 523 10.09 -19.65 -10.95
N ALA A 524 10.88 -19.67 -9.88
CA ALA A 524 10.41 -19.34 -8.54
C ALA A 524 10.51 -17.85 -8.21
N PHE A 525 11.58 -17.18 -8.67
CA PHE A 525 11.91 -15.82 -8.26
C PHE A 525 12.09 -14.84 -9.43
N GLY A 526 11.80 -15.25 -10.68
CA GLY A 526 12.04 -14.44 -11.87
C GLY A 526 11.25 -13.13 -11.93
N ASN A 527 10.10 -13.08 -11.25
CA ASN A 527 9.20 -11.93 -11.21
C ASN A 527 9.37 -11.08 -9.95
N THR A 528 10.29 -11.44 -9.05
CA THR A 528 10.43 -10.73 -7.79
C THR A 528 11.00 -9.33 -7.99
N ALA A 529 10.47 -8.39 -7.23
CA ALA A 529 11.06 -7.06 -7.05
C ALA A 529 11.43 -6.83 -5.57
N GLY A 530 12.38 -5.94 -5.31
CA GLY A 530 12.86 -5.65 -3.96
C GLY A 530 14.36 -5.38 -3.92
N LEU A 531 14.91 -5.37 -2.70
CA LEU A 531 16.33 -5.12 -2.42
C LEU A 531 17.29 -6.13 -3.08
N LEU A 532 16.82 -7.33 -3.43
CA LEU A 532 17.67 -8.30 -4.15
C LEU A 532 17.78 -8.05 -5.66
N GLY A 533 17.13 -6.99 -6.17
CA GLY A 533 17.19 -6.57 -7.56
C GLY A 533 16.38 -7.47 -8.50
N HIS A 534 16.52 -7.23 -9.81
CA HIS A 534 15.84 -8.00 -10.85
C HIS A 534 16.57 -9.33 -11.11
N PHE A 535 15.85 -10.44 -11.03
CA PHE A 535 16.43 -11.79 -11.03
C PHE A 535 17.39 -12.04 -12.20
N LYS A 536 17.03 -11.70 -13.44
CA LYS A 536 17.82 -12.04 -14.64
C LYS A 536 18.97 -11.09 -14.92
N THR A 537 18.83 -9.82 -14.55
CA THR A 537 19.72 -8.75 -14.99
C THR A 537 20.62 -8.26 -13.87
N GLY A 538 20.24 -8.51 -12.62
CA GLY A 538 20.88 -7.97 -11.42
C GLY A 538 20.57 -6.50 -11.17
N ALA A 539 19.86 -5.84 -12.09
CA ALA A 539 19.55 -4.42 -11.96
C ALA A 539 18.76 -4.14 -10.68
N THR A 540 19.25 -3.23 -9.87
CA THR A 540 18.57 -2.67 -8.71
C THR A 540 17.56 -1.64 -9.21
N LEU A 541 16.26 -1.98 -9.14
CA LEU A 541 15.19 -1.20 -9.72
C LEU A 541 14.35 -0.52 -8.63
N ALA A 542 13.78 0.63 -8.96
CA ALA A 542 12.72 1.25 -8.18
C ALA A 542 11.39 0.48 -8.32
N ARG A 543 10.38 0.86 -7.54
CA ARG A 543 9.04 0.23 -7.55
C ARG A 543 8.31 0.38 -8.88
N ASP A 544 8.69 1.37 -9.69
CA ASP A 544 8.19 1.54 -11.06
C ASP A 544 8.64 0.41 -12.03
N GLY A 545 9.55 -0.46 -11.58
CA GLY A 545 10.10 -1.57 -12.36
C GLY A 545 11.00 -1.16 -13.52
N SER A 546 11.38 0.12 -13.63
CA SER A 546 12.08 0.67 -14.79
C SER A 546 13.27 1.56 -14.43
N THR A 547 13.18 2.30 -13.33
CA THR A 547 14.23 3.20 -12.88
C THR A 547 15.33 2.40 -12.20
N VAL A 548 16.55 2.48 -12.74
CA VAL A 548 17.73 1.82 -12.16
C VAL A 548 18.33 2.71 -11.06
N LEU A 549 18.42 2.18 -9.85
CA LEU A 549 18.98 2.86 -8.67
C LEU A 549 20.39 2.35 -8.41
N ASN A 550 21.39 3.17 -8.74
CA ASN A 550 22.80 2.82 -8.55
C ASN A 550 23.34 3.26 -7.18
N ASP A 551 22.58 4.06 -6.43
CA ASP A 551 22.89 4.42 -5.05
C ASP A 551 22.10 3.50 -4.11
N PHE A 552 22.81 2.76 -3.25
CA PHE A 552 22.17 1.78 -2.37
C PHE A 552 21.41 2.43 -1.21
N THR A 553 21.68 3.70 -0.90
CA THR A 553 20.88 4.49 0.03
C THR A 553 19.52 4.79 -0.59
N ASP A 554 19.52 5.29 -1.83
CA ASP A 554 18.29 5.55 -2.59
C ASP A 554 17.50 4.24 -2.77
N LEU A 555 18.18 3.12 -3.05
CA LEU A 555 17.55 1.79 -3.14
C LEU A 555 16.90 1.36 -1.82
N GLY A 556 17.59 1.54 -0.69
CA GLY A 556 17.07 1.21 0.64
C GLY A 556 15.84 2.03 1.01
N GLN A 557 15.87 3.34 0.73
CA GLN A 557 14.73 4.25 0.96
C GLN A 557 13.55 3.94 0.04
N GLU A 558 13.82 3.67 -1.25
CA GLU A 558 12.79 3.29 -2.22
C GLU A 558 12.03 2.03 -1.79
N TRP A 559 12.75 1.05 -1.26
CA TRP A 559 12.17 -0.21 -0.78
C TRP A 559 11.82 -0.19 0.72
N GLN A 560 11.72 0.99 1.35
CA GLN A 560 11.03 1.12 2.63
C GLN A 560 9.59 0.61 2.48
N VAL A 561 9.10 -0.19 3.43
CA VAL A 561 7.71 -0.68 3.42
C VAL A 561 6.76 0.49 3.40
N ILE A 562 5.93 0.54 2.36
CA ILE A 562 4.84 1.50 2.23
C ILE A 562 3.50 0.79 2.46
N PRO A 563 2.42 1.52 2.70
CA PRO A 563 1.15 0.89 3.06
C PRO A 563 0.60 -0.09 2.02
N SER A 564 0.88 0.12 0.72
CA SER A 564 0.49 -0.79 -0.37
C SER A 564 1.30 -2.09 -0.44
N ASP A 565 2.35 -2.24 0.38
CA ASP A 565 3.03 -3.52 0.58
C ASP A 565 2.31 -4.42 1.60
N GLY A 566 1.44 -3.82 2.41
CA GLY A 566 0.78 -4.46 3.53
C GLY A 566 1.69 -4.57 4.75
N HIS A 567 1.12 -4.39 5.93
CA HIS A 567 1.81 -4.60 7.20
C HIS A 567 1.75 -6.09 7.55
N ILE A 568 2.92 -6.75 7.58
CA ILE A 568 3.05 -8.19 7.87
C ILE A 568 3.89 -8.51 9.11
N PHE A 569 4.34 -7.48 9.83
CA PHE A 569 4.90 -7.62 11.18
C PHE A 569 3.77 -7.55 12.19
N HIS A 570 3.86 -8.28 13.30
CA HIS A 570 2.88 -8.25 14.39
C HIS A 570 2.91 -6.94 15.18
N GLU A 571 4.05 -6.25 15.19
CA GLU A 571 4.24 -4.97 15.89
C GLU A 571 4.82 -3.94 14.90
N SER A 572 4.37 -2.69 14.98
CA SER A 572 4.97 -1.59 14.24
C SER A 572 6.25 -1.06 14.91
N SER A 573 7.20 -0.56 14.12
CA SER A 573 8.45 0.04 14.63
C SER A 573 8.77 1.34 13.90
N THR A 574 9.18 2.38 14.64
CA THR A 574 9.57 3.66 14.03
C THR A 574 10.96 3.59 13.37
N PRO A 575 11.18 4.24 12.22
CA PRO A 575 10.21 5.04 11.45
C PRO A 575 9.33 4.17 10.55
N GLN A 576 8.13 4.66 10.25
CA GLN A 576 7.20 4.10 9.26
C GLN A 576 6.95 5.16 8.19
N PHE A 577 6.67 4.75 6.95
CA PHE A 577 6.30 5.67 5.88
C PHE A 577 5.15 6.59 6.35
N PRO A 578 5.20 7.92 6.11
CA PRO A 578 6.13 8.65 5.23
C PRO A 578 7.43 9.12 5.91
N GLU A 579 7.70 8.76 7.17
CA GLU A 579 8.98 9.03 7.80
C GLU A 579 10.06 8.14 7.17
N LEU A 580 11.08 8.76 6.57
CA LEU A 580 12.17 8.05 5.92
C LEU A 580 12.96 7.16 6.89
N CYS A 581 13.62 6.14 6.35
CA CYS A 581 14.54 5.30 7.13
C CYS A 581 15.62 6.16 7.78
N ILE A 582 15.91 5.87 9.05
CA ILE A 582 16.97 6.58 9.78
C ILE A 582 18.32 6.05 9.30
N GLU A 583 19.14 6.94 8.76
CA GLU A 583 20.50 6.65 8.34
C GLU A 583 21.53 6.89 9.47
N PRO A 584 22.68 6.19 9.47
CA PRO A 584 23.77 6.42 10.40
C PRO A 584 24.33 7.85 10.29
N GLU A 585 24.72 8.43 11.43
CA GLU A 585 25.36 9.76 11.47
C GLU A 585 26.67 9.83 10.67
N ASP A 586 27.36 8.70 10.49
CA ASP A 586 28.55 8.55 9.64
C ASP A 586 28.40 7.33 8.71
N PRO A 587 27.88 7.53 7.49
CA PRO A 587 27.62 6.45 6.53
C PRO A 587 28.87 5.71 6.05
N ARG A 588 30.06 6.26 6.28
CA ARG A 588 31.33 5.65 5.85
C ARG A 588 31.92 4.70 6.88
N GLY A 589 31.30 4.57 8.06
CA GLY A 589 31.81 3.74 9.14
C GLY A 589 33.19 4.16 9.66
N ASP A 590 33.67 5.36 9.27
CA ASP A 590 35.00 5.84 9.63
C ASP A 590 35.06 6.00 11.16
N ARG A 591 35.86 5.17 11.83
CA ARG A 591 36.15 5.28 13.27
C ARG A 591 36.97 6.52 13.59
N ALA A 592 36.48 7.71 13.25
CA ALA A 592 37.26 8.94 13.26
C ALA A 592 37.64 9.41 14.67
N ARG A 593 37.18 8.77 15.77
CA ARG A 593 37.43 9.37 17.09
C ARG A 593 37.74 8.54 18.33
N ARG A 594 37.79 7.20 18.35
CA ARG A 594 38.22 6.47 19.57
C ARG A 594 38.89 5.11 19.32
N LEU A 595 40.17 5.12 18.97
CA LEU A 595 41.09 3.97 19.09
C LEU A 595 41.18 3.37 20.53
N ALA A 596 40.54 3.99 21.52
CA ALA A 596 40.56 3.56 22.93
C ALA A 596 39.42 2.59 23.31
N GLU A 597 38.45 2.33 22.44
CA GLU A 597 37.28 1.46 22.72
C GLU A 597 37.31 0.12 21.94
N SER A 598 38.30 -0.10 21.06
CA SER A 598 38.45 -1.37 20.32
C SER A 598 39.34 -2.33 21.11
N SER A 599 38.77 -3.43 21.61
CA SER A 599 39.52 -4.51 22.28
C SER A 599 40.01 -5.58 21.31
N ILE A 600 39.36 -5.74 20.15
CA ILE A 600 39.74 -6.69 19.11
C ILE A 600 40.55 -5.98 18.03
N THR A 601 41.65 -6.61 17.61
CA THR A 601 42.48 -6.14 16.50
C THR A 601 42.07 -6.77 15.17
N GLU A 602 42.35 -6.08 14.05
CA GLU A 602 42.10 -6.58 12.69
C GLU A 602 42.75 -7.95 12.45
N ALA A 603 44.01 -8.13 12.88
CA ALA A 603 44.72 -9.41 12.76
C ALA A 603 44.06 -10.56 13.55
N GLU A 604 43.41 -10.26 14.69
CA GLU A 604 42.66 -11.25 15.45
C GLU A 604 41.36 -11.63 14.72
N ALA A 605 40.64 -10.64 14.17
CA ALA A 605 39.44 -10.87 13.38
C ALA A 605 39.73 -11.69 12.11
N GLU A 606 40.76 -11.31 11.33
CA GLU A 606 41.23 -12.04 10.14
C GLU A 606 41.55 -13.50 10.46
N ALA A 607 42.22 -13.76 11.59
CA ALA A 607 42.57 -15.11 12.00
C ALA A 607 41.33 -15.99 12.23
N VAL A 608 40.28 -15.44 12.84
CA VAL A 608 39.03 -16.16 13.09
C VAL A 608 38.22 -16.36 11.81
N CYS A 609 38.13 -15.34 10.96
CA CYS A 609 37.36 -15.38 9.71
C CYS A 609 38.02 -16.22 8.61
N SER A 610 39.33 -16.44 8.65
CA SER A 610 40.10 -17.21 7.65
C SER A 610 39.61 -18.65 7.39
N LYS A 611 38.74 -19.18 8.25
CA LYS A 611 38.11 -20.50 8.09
C LYS A 611 36.93 -20.51 7.11
N LEU A 612 36.36 -19.35 6.78
CA LEU A 612 35.27 -19.21 5.81
C LEU A 612 35.82 -19.46 4.40
N LYS A 613 35.02 -20.07 3.53
CA LYS A 613 35.49 -20.47 2.19
C LYS A 613 35.45 -19.32 1.19
N ASP A 614 34.41 -18.52 1.28
CA ASP A 614 34.16 -17.42 0.36
C ASP A 614 34.96 -16.17 0.78
N PRO A 615 35.73 -15.55 -0.12
CA PRO A 615 36.50 -14.35 0.21
C PRO A 615 35.65 -13.15 0.61
N LEU A 616 34.42 -13.01 0.09
CA LEU A 616 33.52 -11.94 0.51
C LEU A 616 33.01 -12.21 1.93
N ASP A 617 32.57 -13.44 2.22
CA ASP A 617 32.17 -13.81 3.59
C ASP A 617 33.32 -13.61 4.60
N GLN A 618 34.58 -13.86 4.19
CA GLN A 618 35.75 -13.55 5.04
C GLN A 618 35.87 -12.05 5.34
N LYS A 619 35.70 -11.20 4.31
CA LYS A 619 35.80 -9.75 4.44
C LYS A 619 34.68 -9.21 5.34
N ASP A 620 33.45 -9.62 5.06
CA ASP A 620 32.26 -9.21 5.80
C ASP A 620 32.37 -9.66 7.26
N CYS A 621 32.78 -10.91 7.51
CA CYS A 621 33.06 -11.40 8.86
C CYS A 621 34.09 -10.55 9.63
N VAL A 622 35.17 -10.12 8.98
CA VAL A 622 36.16 -9.26 9.63
C VAL A 622 35.54 -7.91 10.00
N TYR A 623 34.73 -7.35 9.10
CA TYR A 623 34.03 -6.10 9.34
C TYR A 623 33.05 -6.24 10.52
N ASP A 624 32.18 -7.25 10.53
CA ASP A 624 31.21 -7.51 11.60
C ASP A 624 31.90 -7.69 12.96
N ILE A 625 32.97 -8.50 13.04
CA ILE A 625 33.73 -8.70 14.30
C ILE A 625 34.27 -7.37 14.79
N LEU A 626 34.79 -6.53 13.89
CA LEU A 626 35.28 -5.21 14.27
C LEU A 626 34.09 -4.34 14.69
N ALA A 627 33.02 -4.22 13.91
CA ALA A 627 31.86 -3.37 14.18
C ALA A 627 31.20 -3.69 15.54
N THR A 628 30.99 -4.97 15.81
CA THR A 628 30.35 -5.50 17.03
C THR A 628 31.31 -5.62 18.22
N GLN A 629 32.62 -5.69 17.96
CA GLN A 629 33.65 -6.09 18.94
C GLN A 629 33.41 -7.49 19.53
N ASP A 630 32.96 -8.43 18.70
CA ASP A 630 32.61 -9.79 19.10
C ASP A 630 33.17 -10.86 18.14
N MET A 631 34.14 -11.66 18.62
CA MET A 631 34.79 -12.71 17.83
C MET A 631 33.84 -13.85 17.42
N ASP A 632 32.73 -14.03 18.14
CA ASP A 632 31.77 -15.10 17.84
C ASP A 632 30.94 -14.78 16.59
N MET A 633 30.95 -13.54 16.09
CA MET A 633 30.22 -13.12 14.88
C MET A 633 30.58 -13.90 13.61
N VAL A 634 31.73 -14.57 13.60
CA VAL A 634 32.04 -15.58 12.57
C VAL A 634 31.00 -16.71 12.48
N GLY A 635 30.12 -16.85 13.47
CA GLY A 635 29.00 -17.77 13.46
C GLY A 635 27.81 -17.31 12.61
N ALA A 636 27.72 -16.03 12.24
CA ALA A 636 26.68 -15.49 11.36
C ALA A 636 26.92 -15.84 9.87
N PHE A 637 28.14 -16.27 9.55
CA PHE A 637 28.63 -16.71 8.24
C PHE A 637 28.84 -18.23 8.25
#